data_AF-M3B891-F1
#
_entry.id   AF-M3B891-F1
#
_cell.length_a   1.000
_cell.length_b   1.000
_cell.length_c   1.000
_cell.angle_alpha   90.00
_cell.angle_beta   90.00
_cell.angle_gamma   90.00
#
_symmetry.space_group_name_H-M   'P 1'
#
loop_
_entity.id
_entity.type
_entity.pdbx_description
1 polymer ?
#
loop_
_entity_poly.entity_id
_entity_poly.type
_entity_poly.pdbx_seq_one_letter_code
_entity_poly.pdbx_strand_id
1 'polypeptide(L)'
;MIGCVILTALNELDRIGQLKADSKFLDLGHVMALYLLFSKTHDATEIEDPALDSDGDGEDGDGEDAETIDWQNALVAYAEKAGIDLSDQGVSGIDEVFGEVTGYTDFGKAKVERWKWTELLREYREDYLWRPTILALPTDNIGGDQYDITKWEPERRAKYAFDHKDPLAGALGEDSGSDEAEDS
;
A
#
# COMPACT_ATOMS: atom_id res chain seq x y z
N MET A 1 1.38 6.78 4.55
CA MET A 1 0.82 5.44 4.21
C MET A 1 1.07 5.05 2.76
N ILE A 2 0.36 5.62 1.77
CA ILE A 2 0.40 5.10 0.39
C ILE A 2 1.79 5.19 -0.27
N GLY A 3 2.51 6.30 -0.06
CA GLY A 3 3.90 6.46 -0.47
C GLY A 3 4.81 5.40 0.14
N CYS A 4 4.72 5.19 1.46
CA CYS A 4 5.50 4.15 2.16
C CYS A 4 5.26 2.75 1.59
N VAL A 5 4.02 2.40 1.23
CA VAL A 5 3.69 1.10 0.63
C VAL A 5 4.45 0.87 -0.67
N ILE A 6 4.35 1.82 -1.61
CA ILE A 6 4.97 1.65 -2.92
C ILE A 6 6.49 1.65 -2.80
N LEU A 7 7.07 2.54 -1.99
CA LEU A 7 8.52 2.58 -1.77
C LEU A 7 9.03 1.31 -1.07
N THR A 8 8.26 0.74 -0.14
CA THR A 8 8.58 -0.56 0.48
C THR A 8 8.60 -1.68 -0.53
N ALA A 9 7.58 -1.76 -1.39
CA ALA A 9 7.54 -2.76 -2.46
C ALA A 9 8.75 -2.63 -3.40
N LEU A 10 9.07 -1.41 -3.84
CA LEU A 10 10.21 -1.14 -4.72
C LEU A 10 11.55 -1.49 -4.07
N ASN A 11 11.73 -1.16 -2.79
CA ASN A 11 12.91 -1.55 -2.02
C ASN A 11 13.03 -3.07 -1.91
N GLU A 12 11.95 -3.80 -1.67
CA GLU A 12 11.98 -5.27 -1.64
C GLU A 12 12.30 -5.87 -3.01
N LEU A 13 11.78 -5.29 -4.09
CA LEU A 13 12.15 -5.68 -5.46
C LEU A 13 13.64 -5.49 -5.71
N ASP A 14 14.23 -4.40 -5.23
CA ASP A 14 15.67 -4.15 -5.32
C ASP A 14 16.46 -5.19 -4.51
N ARG A 15 16.01 -5.52 -3.29
CA ARG A 15 16.64 -6.56 -2.45
C ARG A 15 16.71 -7.92 -3.14
N ILE A 16 15.70 -8.28 -3.92
CA ILE A 16 15.66 -9.55 -4.65
C ILE A 16 16.19 -9.44 -6.09
N GLY A 17 16.76 -8.30 -6.48
CA GLY A 17 17.33 -8.07 -7.81
C GLY A 17 16.30 -8.05 -8.95
N GLN A 18 15.05 -7.69 -8.63
CA GLN A 18 13.92 -7.57 -9.58
C GLN A 18 13.50 -6.12 -9.84
N LEU A 19 14.21 -5.14 -9.29
CA LEU A 19 14.06 -3.73 -9.66
C LEU A 19 14.91 -3.44 -10.91
N LYS A 20 14.38 -3.76 -12.09
CA LYS A 20 15.07 -3.62 -13.38
C LYS A 20 14.07 -3.70 -14.53
N ALA A 21 14.39 -3.12 -15.68
CA ALA A 21 13.52 -3.14 -16.86
C ALA A 21 13.19 -4.56 -17.37
N ASP A 22 14.10 -5.53 -17.21
CA ASP A 22 13.91 -6.94 -17.58
C ASP A 22 13.43 -7.81 -16.38
N SER A 23 12.68 -7.20 -15.46
CA SER A 23 12.11 -7.88 -14.30
C SER A 23 11.16 -9.01 -14.71
N LYS A 24 10.98 -10.00 -13.82
CA LYS A 24 9.89 -10.98 -13.94
C LYS A 24 8.50 -10.32 -13.82
N PHE A 25 8.44 -9.12 -13.25
CA PHE A 25 7.24 -8.32 -13.12
C PHE A 25 7.13 -7.37 -14.32
N LEU A 26 6.43 -7.83 -15.36
CA LEU A 26 6.36 -7.14 -16.66
C LEU A 26 5.75 -5.73 -16.56
N ASP A 27 4.81 -5.55 -15.63
CA ASP A 27 4.06 -4.29 -15.48
C ASP A 27 4.70 -3.33 -14.46
N LEU A 28 5.94 -3.58 -14.03
CA LEU A 28 6.60 -2.79 -12.97
C LEU A 28 6.59 -1.29 -13.30
N GLY A 29 7.04 -0.91 -14.50
CA GLY A 29 7.07 0.49 -14.92
C GLY A 29 5.67 1.10 -15.01
N HIS A 30 4.69 0.35 -15.51
CA HIS A 30 3.30 0.78 -15.58
C HIS A 30 2.71 1.05 -14.19
N VAL A 31 2.94 0.16 -13.23
CA VAL A 31 2.50 0.35 -11.83
C VAL A 31 3.15 1.58 -11.21
N MET A 32 4.46 1.77 -11.40
CA MET A 32 5.15 2.97 -10.91
C MET A 32 4.56 4.25 -11.49
N ALA A 33 4.28 4.27 -12.80
CA ALA A 33 3.65 5.41 -13.46
C ALA A 33 2.22 5.67 -12.95
N LEU A 34 1.43 4.63 -12.67
CA LEU A 34 0.10 4.78 -12.08
C LEU A 34 0.15 5.38 -10.67
N TYR A 35 1.10 4.96 -9.84
CA TYR A 35 1.30 5.53 -8.51
C TYR A 35 1.73 7.00 -8.59
N LEU A 36 2.62 7.33 -9.53
CA LEU A 36 3.01 8.71 -9.76
C LEU A 36 1.83 9.56 -10.23
N LEU A 37 1.00 9.07 -11.16
CA LEU A 37 -0.22 9.78 -11.55
C LEU A 37 -1.21 9.94 -10.39
N PHE A 38 -1.36 8.90 -9.57
CA PHE A 38 -2.24 8.91 -8.40
C PHE A 38 -1.83 9.99 -7.38
N SER A 39 -0.54 10.37 -7.31
CA SER A 39 -0.07 11.42 -6.40
C SER A 39 -0.81 12.75 -6.59
N LYS A 40 -1.21 13.08 -7.82
CA LYS A 40 -1.95 14.33 -8.15
C LYS A 40 -3.26 14.49 -7.40
N THR A 41 -3.82 13.38 -6.92
CA THR A 41 -5.10 13.39 -6.20
C THR A 41 -4.95 13.62 -4.70
N HIS A 42 -3.72 13.84 -4.22
CA HIS A 42 -3.40 13.98 -2.80
C HIS A 42 -2.73 15.32 -2.51
N ASP A 43 -3.13 15.93 -1.38
CA ASP A 43 -2.59 17.23 -0.95
C ASP A 43 -1.23 17.11 -0.23
N ALA A 44 -0.79 15.90 0.10
CA ALA A 44 0.46 15.64 0.83
C ALA A 44 1.20 14.41 0.28
N THR A 45 2.49 14.60 -0.03
CA THR A 45 3.40 13.55 -0.51
C THR A 45 4.67 13.39 0.31
N GLU A 46 4.71 14.03 1.47
CA GLU A 46 5.80 13.91 2.42
C GLU A 46 5.60 12.67 3.31
N ILE A 47 6.68 11.94 3.55
CA ILE A 47 6.80 10.88 4.53
C ILE A 47 8.04 11.14 5.39
N GLU A 48 8.01 10.79 6.66
CA GLU A 48 9.20 10.87 7.52
C GLU A 48 10.27 9.89 7.01
N ASP A 49 11.52 10.35 6.83
CA ASP A 49 12.62 9.46 6.43
C ASP A 49 13.10 8.64 7.62
N PRO A 50 12.87 7.33 7.64
CA PRO A 50 13.30 6.52 8.75
C PRO A 50 14.77 6.12 8.70
N ALA A 51 15.47 6.38 7.59
CA ALA A 51 16.89 6.05 7.42
C ALA A 51 17.84 7.16 7.89
N LEU A 52 17.32 8.36 8.12
CA LEU A 52 18.04 9.52 8.68
C LEU A 52 17.70 9.80 10.15
N ASP A 53 16.80 9.01 10.73
CA ASP A 53 16.65 8.87 12.18
C ASP A 53 17.95 8.31 12.78
N SER A 54 18.91 9.22 12.95
CA SER A 54 20.21 9.14 13.61
C SER A 54 20.60 7.76 14.18
N ASP A 55 21.54 7.10 13.50
CA ASP A 55 22.58 6.28 14.16
C ASP A 55 23.55 7.20 14.97
N GLY A 56 23.05 8.31 15.51
CA GLY A 56 23.79 9.31 16.25
C GLY A 56 23.85 8.95 17.73
N ASP A 57 24.94 8.27 18.09
CA ASP A 57 25.42 8.18 19.45
C ASP A 57 25.37 9.59 20.08
N GLY A 58 24.70 9.69 21.23
CA GLY A 58 24.26 10.97 21.79
C GLY A 58 25.33 11.99 22.18
N GLU A 59 24.77 13.08 22.69
CA GLU A 59 25.38 14.31 23.22
C GLU A 59 25.51 15.44 22.18
N ASP A 60 24.61 16.42 22.37
CA ASP A 60 24.72 17.81 21.94
C ASP A 60 24.38 18.13 20.47
N GLY A 61 23.10 17.98 20.13
CA GLY A 61 22.50 18.57 18.92
C GLY A 61 21.12 19.13 19.25
N ASP A 62 20.87 20.38 18.87
CA ASP A 62 19.54 20.96 18.75
C ASP A 62 18.63 20.02 17.96
N GLY A 63 17.35 19.92 18.35
CA GLY A 63 16.40 19.03 17.69
C GLY A 63 16.23 19.38 16.22
N GLU A 64 17.02 18.75 15.35
CA GLU A 64 16.81 18.74 13.91
C GLU A 64 15.50 17.99 13.66
N ASP A 65 14.52 18.71 13.12
CA ASP A 65 13.23 18.19 12.71
C ASP A 65 13.45 16.95 11.82
N ALA A 66 12.67 15.88 12.04
CA ALA A 66 12.75 14.66 11.23
C ALA A 66 12.73 15.01 9.74
N GLU A 67 13.76 14.63 8.99
CA GLU A 67 13.86 14.96 7.57
C GLU A 67 12.72 14.26 6.83
N THR A 68 11.92 15.04 6.11
CA THR A 68 10.78 14.52 5.34
C THR A 68 11.22 14.27 3.90
N ILE A 69 10.82 13.12 3.36
CA ILE A 69 11.02 12.75 1.97
C ILE A 69 9.72 12.90 1.21
N ASP A 70 9.79 13.54 0.05
CA ASP A 70 8.72 13.43 -0.94
C ASP A 70 8.78 12.06 -1.63
N TRP A 71 7.74 11.24 -1.43
CA TRP A 71 7.71 9.88 -1.96
C TRP A 71 7.62 9.83 -3.49
N GLN A 72 7.18 10.90 -4.16
CA GLN A 72 7.17 11.01 -5.63
C GLN A 72 8.61 11.09 -6.15
N ASN A 73 9.43 11.96 -5.55
CA ASN A 73 10.86 12.08 -5.87
C ASN A 73 11.57 10.73 -5.64
N ALA A 74 11.22 10.03 -4.57
CA ALA A 74 11.76 8.71 -4.28
C ALA A 74 11.34 7.65 -5.30
N LEU A 75 10.07 7.65 -5.72
CA LEU A 75 9.55 6.73 -6.73
C LEU A 75 10.26 6.92 -8.08
N VAL A 76 10.48 8.17 -8.51
CA VAL A 76 11.21 8.46 -9.74
C VAL A 76 12.66 8.01 -9.65
N ALA A 77 13.32 8.23 -8.52
CA ALA A 77 14.68 7.72 -8.32
C ALA A 77 14.75 6.17 -8.36
N TYR A 78 13.72 5.46 -7.89
CA TYR A 78 13.62 4.01 -8.09
C TYR A 78 13.43 3.63 -9.56
N ALA A 79 12.70 4.41 -10.35
CA ALA A 79 12.50 4.14 -11.78
C ALA A 79 13.79 4.35 -12.57
N GLU A 80 14.50 5.44 -12.28
CA GLU A 80 15.82 5.73 -12.85
C GLU A 80 16.81 4.61 -12.52
N LYS A 81 16.85 4.16 -11.25
CA LYS A 81 17.67 3.02 -10.81
C LYS A 81 17.33 1.73 -11.56
N ALA A 82 16.05 1.51 -11.86
CA ALA A 82 15.58 0.35 -12.61
C ALA A 82 15.87 0.44 -14.12
N GLY A 83 16.29 1.61 -14.63
CA GLY A 83 16.39 1.90 -16.06
C GLY A 83 15.04 1.94 -16.75
N ILE A 84 13.99 2.36 -16.05
CA ILE A 84 12.62 2.45 -16.54
C ILE A 84 12.27 3.91 -16.79
N ASP A 85 11.87 4.22 -18.02
CA ASP A 85 11.29 5.52 -18.37
C ASP A 85 9.79 5.49 -18.09
N LEU A 86 9.32 6.22 -17.06
CA LEU A 86 7.89 6.21 -16.71
C LEU A 86 7.00 6.93 -17.75
N SER A 87 7.57 7.78 -18.61
CA SER A 87 6.82 8.49 -19.66
C SER A 87 6.38 7.55 -20.78
N ASP A 88 7.17 6.50 -21.05
CA ASP A 88 6.89 5.49 -22.09
C ASP A 88 6.01 4.32 -21.61
N GLN A 89 5.44 4.41 -20.40
CA GLN A 89 4.67 3.31 -19.80
C GLN A 89 3.17 3.33 -20.18
N GLY A 90 2.76 4.21 -21.10
CA GLY A 90 1.39 4.25 -21.62
C GLY A 90 0.33 4.76 -20.64
N VAL A 91 0.73 5.49 -19.59
CA VAL A 91 -0.18 6.12 -18.63
C VAL A 91 -0.53 7.53 -19.10
N SER A 92 -1.80 7.76 -19.44
CA SER A 92 -2.26 9.07 -19.92
C SER A 92 -2.21 10.11 -18.79
N GLY A 93 -1.65 11.29 -19.07
CA GLY A 93 -1.55 12.41 -18.11
C GLY A 93 -0.31 12.36 -17.21
N ILE A 94 0.59 11.39 -17.41
CA ILE A 94 1.83 11.25 -16.64
C ILE A 94 2.78 12.45 -16.84
N ASP A 95 2.83 13.02 -18.04
CA ASP A 95 3.72 14.14 -18.40
C ASP A 95 3.51 15.38 -17.54
N GLU A 96 2.28 15.57 -17.07
CA GLU A 96 1.93 16.70 -16.22
C GLU A 96 2.47 16.57 -14.79
N VAL A 97 2.86 15.37 -14.35
CA VAL A 97 3.44 15.11 -13.01
C VAL A 97 4.95 15.25 -13.05
N PHE A 98 5.57 14.80 -14.14
CA PHE A 98 7.02 14.79 -14.30
C PHE A 98 7.68 16.17 -14.19
N GLY A 99 6.98 17.24 -14.54
CA GLY A 99 7.52 18.60 -14.47
C GLY A 99 7.80 19.11 -13.05
N GLU A 100 7.23 18.46 -12.03
CA GLU A 100 7.28 18.90 -10.62
C GLU A 100 8.26 18.08 -9.77
N VAL A 101 8.71 16.93 -10.27
CA VAL A 101 9.52 15.97 -9.52
C VAL A 101 11.00 16.21 -9.77
N THR A 102 11.70 16.74 -8.77
CA THR A 102 13.16 16.85 -8.78
C THR A 102 13.73 15.58 -8.16
N GLY A 103 14.09 14.60 -9.01
CA GLY A 103 14.56 13.28 -8.58
C GLY A 103 15.52 13.31 -7.38
N TYR A 104 15.34 12.35 -6.47
CA TYR A 104 16.16 12.23 -5.27
C TYR A 104 17.46 11.47 -5.54
N THR A 105 18.56 11.92 -4.93
CA THR A 105 19.89 11.32 -5.12
C THR A 105 20.09 10.11 -4.21
N ASP A 106 20.06 8.94 -4.83
CA ASP A 106 20.64 7.65 -4.38
C ASP A 106 20.27 7.15 -2.96
N PHE A 107 19.29 6.23 -2.91
CA PHE A 107 18.95 5.47 -1.70
C PHE A 107 20.03 4.48 -1.23
N GLY A 108 21.15 4.35 -1.94
CA GLY A 108 22.18 3.36 -1.67
C GLY A 108 21.65 1.93 -1.81
N LYS A 109 22.22 1.01 -1.03
CA LYS A 109 21.83 -0.41 -1.07
C LYS A 109 20.48 -0.65 -0.42
N ALA A 110 19.62 -1.46 -1.03
CA ALA A 110 18.34 -1.83 -0.42
C ALA A 110 18.50 -2.52 0.95
N LYS A 111 17.62 -2.18 1.90
CA LYS A 111 17.66 -2.63 3.30
C LYS A 111 16.29 -3.14 3.74
N VAL A 112 16.24 -4.11 4.66
CA VAL A 112 14.99 -4.56 5.30
C VAL A 112 14.37 -3.35 6.02
N GLU A 113 13.04 -3.18 5.94
CA GLU A 113 12.29 -2.14 6.68
C GLU A 113 12.81 -0.70 6.46
N ARG A 114 13.39 -0.40 5.29
CA ARG A 114 13.88 0.95 4.93
C ARG A 114 12.85 2.06 5.19
N TRP A 115 11.57 1.77 4.93
CA TRP A 115 10.47 2.73 5.01
C TRP A 115 9.55 2.50 6.22
N LYS A 116 10.04 1.77 7.25
CA LYS A 116 9.33 1.42 8.50
C LYS A 116 7.87 0.97 8.29
N TRP A 117 7.60 0.23 7.20
CA TRP A 117 6.25 -0.17 6.83
C TRP A 117 5.57 -0.99 7.91
N THR A 118 6.30 -1.89 8.59
CA THR A 118 5.71 -2.72 9.64
C THR A 118 5.22 -1.89 10.83
N GLU A 119 5.99 -0.89 11.24
CA GLU A 119 5.61 0.03 12.32
C GLU A 119 4.42 0.90 11.91
N LEU A 120 4.49 1.52 10.73
CA LEU A 120 3.44 2.37 10.21
C LEU A 120 2.12 1.62 9.98
N LEU A 121 2.18 0.36 9.51
CA LEU A 121 0.99 -0.49 9.37
C LEU A 121 0.42 -0.90 10.73
N ARG A 122 1.26 -1.10 11.75
CA ARG A 122 0.81 -1.41 13.11
C ARG A 122 0.06 -0.22 13.70
N GLU A 123 0.61 0.99 13.59
CA GLU A 123 -0.05 2.22 14.06
C GLU A 123 -1.37 2.44 13.35
N TYR A 124 -1.38 2.32 12.02
CA TYR A 124 -2.61 2.39 11.24
C TYR A 124 -3.64 1.35 11.68
N ARG A 125 -3.22 0.13 12.03
CA ARG A 125 -4.15 -0.85 12.62
C ARG A 125 -4.67 -0.33 13.95
N GLU A 126 -3.82 0.05 14.89
CA GLU A 126 -4.26 0.49 16.21
C GLU A 126 -5.31 1.62 16.15
N ASP A 127 -5.17 2.56 15.21
CA ASP A 127 -6.08 3.68 15.02
C ASP A 127 -7.40 3.31 14.31
N TYR A 128 -7.35 2.40 13.34
CA TYR A 128 -8.48 2.08 12.44
C TYR A 128 -9.07 0.68 12.66
N LEU A 129 -8.61 -0.05 13.66
CA LEU A 129 -9.21 -1.31 14.06
C LEU A 129 -10.62 -1.06 14.59
N TRP A 130 -11.56 -1.83 14.05
CA TRP A 130 -12.95 -1.70 14.44
C TRP A 130 -13.19 -2.32 15.81
N ARG A 131 -13.94 -1.59 16.66
CA ARG A 131 -14.41 -2.07 17.95
C ARG A 131 -15.92 -1.87 18.05
N PRO A 132 -16.72 -2.91 18.36
CA PRO A 132 -18.17 -2.76 18.52
C PRO A 132 -18.54 -1.93 19.76
N THR A 133 -17.67 -1.93 20.78
CA THR A 133 -17.81 -1.10 21.99
C THR A 133 -16.44 -0.70 22.51
N ILE A 134 -16.36 0.35 23.35
CA ILE A 134 -15.11 0.81 23.99
C ILE A 134 -14.44 -0.30 24.82
N LEU A 135 -15.23 -1.26 25.34
CA LEU A 135 -14.74 -2.38 26.15
C LEU A 135 -14.44 -3.65 25.33
N ALA A 136 -14.77 -3.67 24.05
CA ALA A 136 -14.52 -4.81 23.19
C ALA A 136 -13.03 -4.89 22.84
N LEU A 137 -12.52 -6.13 22.79
CA LEU A 137 -11.22 -6.42 22.21
C LEU A 137 -11.22 -5.96 20.74
N PRO A 138 -10.11 -5.37 20.26
CA PRO A 138 -10.00 -5.03 18.85
C PRO A 138 -10.09 -6.31 18.03
N THR A 139 -10.85 -6.28 16.94
CA THR A 139 -10.81 -7.37 15.96
C THR A 139 -9.52 -7.27 15.16
N ASP A 140 -9.07 -8.36 14.53
CA ASP A 140 -7.90 -8.33 13.63
C ASP A 140 -8.21 -7.65 12.27
N ASN A 141 -9.47 -7.25 12.05
CA ASN A 141 -9.99 -6.85 10.75
C ASN A 141 -10.12 -5.32 10.65
N ILE A 142 -9.22 -4.70 9.87
CA ILE A 142 -9.28 -3.27 9.55
C ILE A 142 -10.62 -2.98 8.84
N GLY A 143 -11.35 -1.95 9.27
CA GLY A 143 -12.70 -1.63 8.79
C GLY A 143 -13.83 -2.43 9.45
N GLY A 144 -13.56 -3.65 9.92
CA GLY A 144 -14.52 -4.51 10.59
C GLY A 144 -15.54 -5.18 9.66
N ASP A 145 -16.25 -6.18 10.19
CA ASP A 145 -17.16 -7.05 9.43
C ASP A 145 -18.37 -6.31 8.84
N GLN A 146 -18.62 -5.09 9.33
CA GLN A 146 -19.68 -4.23 8.83
C GLN A 146 -19.48 -3.75 7.39
N TYR A 147 -18.29 -3.88 6.79
CA TYR A 147 -18.03 -3.59 5.37
C TYR A 147 -17.80 -4.86 4.54
N ASP A 148 -17.66 -6.02 5.18
CA ASP A 148 -17.59 -7.30 4.49
C ASP A 148 -19.01 -7.80 4.15
N ILE A 149 -19.44 -7.57 2.92
CA ILE A 149 -20.76 -7.98 2.46
C ILE A 149 -20.99 -9.49 2.57
N THR A 150 -19.93 -10.31 2.58
CA THR A 150 -20.07 -11.77 2.75
C THR A 150 -20.56 -12.14 4.15
N LYS A 151 -20.32 -11.27 5.14
CA LYS A 151 -20.80 -11.41 6.53
C LYS A 151 -22.16 -10.76 6.76
N TRP A 152 -22.70 -10.03 5.79
CA TRP A 152 -23.99 -9.38 5.93
C TRP A 152 -25.14 -10.35 5.75
N GLU A 153 -26.29 -10.04 6.33
CA GLU A 153 -27.54 -10.73 6.03
C GLU A 153 -27.98 -10.50 4.57
N PRO A 154 -28.61 -11.48 3.90
CA PRO A 154 -29.11 -11.35 2.53
C PRO A 154 -29.97 -10.09 2.31
N GLU A 155 -30.86 -9.78 3.25
CA GLU A 155 -31.74 -8.61 3.20
C GLU A 155 -30.95 -7.30 3.24
N ARG A 156 -29.90 -7.25 4.06
CA ARG A 156 -29.02 -6.09 4.15
C ARG A 156 -28.25 -5.93 2.85
N ARG A 157 -27.69 -7.00 2.27
CA ARG A 157 -27.03 -6.92 0.97
C ARG A 157 -27.97 -6.42 -0.12
N ALA A 158 -29.17 -6.99 -0.21
CA ALA A 158 -30.19 -6.58 -1.18
C ALA A 158 -30.55 -5.10 -1.02
N LYS A 159 -30.65 -4.58 0.22
CA LYS A 159 -30.93 -3.16 0.46
C LYS A 159 -29.89 -2.22 -0.19
N TYR A 160 -28.61 -2.58 -0.15
CA TYR A 160 -27.51 -1.75 -0.68
C TYR A 160 -27.12 -2.09 -2.12
N ALA A 161 -27.65 -3.18 -2.69
CA ALA A 161 -27.44 -3.55 -4.08
C ALA A 161 -28.22 -2.61 -5.03
N PHE A 162 -27.63 -2.32 -6.19
CA PHE A 162 -28.20 -1.40 -7.18
C PHE A 162 -29.58 -1.84 -7.69
N ASP A 163 -29.78 -3.15 -7.85
CA ASP A 163 -31.02 -3.76 -8.35
C ASP A 163 -31.95 -4.25 -7.22
N HIS A 164 -31.60 -3.93 -5.97
CA HIS A 164 -32.27 -4.39 -4.76
C HIS A 164 -32.39 -5.92 -4.60
N LYS A 165 -31.47 -6.68 -5.22
CA LYS A 165 -31.38 -8.14 -5.08
C LYS A 165 -30.08 -8.51 -4.38
N ASP A 166 -30.09 -9.64 -3.67
CA ASP A 166 -28.87 -10.12 -3.02
C ASP A 166 -27.84 -10.58 -4.08
N PRO A 167 -26.67 -9.92 -4.20
CA PRO A 167 -25.65 -10.28 -5.18
C PRO A 167 -24.98 -11.64 -4.90
N LEU A 168 -25.11 -12.19 -3.68
CA LEU A 168 -24.47 -13.44 -3.27
C LEU A 168 -25.43 -14.63 -3.18
N ALA A 169 -26.69 -14.46 -3.56
CA ALA A 169 -27.73 -15.48 -3.42
C ALA A 169 -27.40 -16.84 -4.08
N GLY A 170 -26.57 -16.84 -5.14
CA GLY A 170 -26.15 -18.06 -5.85
C GLY A 170 -24.74 -18.56 -5.50
N ALA A 171 -23.92 -17.77 -4.80
CA ALA A 171 -22.51 -18.10 -4.57
C ALA A 171 -22.23 -18.78 -3.22
N LEU A 172 -23.14 -18.63 -2.25
CA LEU A 172 -22.98 -19.18 -0.89
C LEU A 172 -23.71 -20.53 -0.68
N GLY A 173 -24.36 -21.06 -1.73
CA GLY A 173 -25.20 -22.26 -1.65
C GLY A 173 -24.54 -23.58 -2.08
N GLU A 174 -23.30 -23.58 -2.58
CA GLU A 174 -22.67 -24.77 -3.18
C GLU A 174 -21.73 -25.56 -2.25
N ASP A 175 -21.52 -25.18 -0.99
CA ASP A 175 -20.51 -25.83 -0.13
C ASP A 175 -21.01 -26.33 1.24
N SER A 176 -22.21 -26.91 1.31
CA SER A 176 -22.68 -27.55 2.56
C SER A 176 -23.55 -28.79 2.35
N GLY A 177 -23.19 -29.65 1.39
CA GLY A 177 -24.04 -30.79 1.02
C GLY A 177 -23.36 -32.02 0.46
N SER A 178 -22.20 -32.43 0.97
CA SER A 178 -21.74 -33.81 0.83
C SER A 178 -20.69 -34.14 1.87
N ASP A 179 -21.11 -34.81 2.93
CA ASP A 179 -20.42 -35.96 3.53
C ASP A 179 -21.06 -36.21 4.90
N GLU A 180 -21.77 -37.33 5.00
CA GLU A 180 -22.04 -38.13 6.20
C GLU A 180 -23.40 -38.83 6.04
N ALA A 181 -23.41 -39.97 5.34
CA ALA A 181 -24.27 -41.12 5.69
C ALA A 181 -24.02 -42.29 4.74
N GLU A 182 -22.93 -43.05 4.92
CA GLU A 182 -22.88 -44.51 4.64
C GLU A 182 -21.77 -45.13 5.51
N ASP A 183 -22.14 -45.77 6.64
CA ASP A 183 -21.86 -47.18 6.95
C ASP A 183 -22.08 -47.49 8.45
N SER A 184 -23.12 -48.26 8.76
CA SER A 184 -23.20 -49.29 9.81
C SER A 184 -24.53 -50.04 9.74
#